data_AF-A0A3S4K2M4-F1
#
_entry.id   AF-A0A3S4K2M4-F1
#
_cell.length_a   1.000
_cell.length_b   1.000
_cell.length_c   1.000
_cell.angle_alpha   90.00
_cell.angle_beta   90.00
_cell.angle_gamma   90.00
#
_symmetry.space_group_name_H-M   'P 1'
#
loop_
_entity.id
_entity.type
_entity.pdbx_description
1 polymer ?
#
loop_
_entity_poly.entity_id
_entity_poly.type
_entity_poly.pdbx_seq_one_letter_code
_entity_poly.pdbx_strand_id
1 'polypeptide(L)'
;MSKPLCSTGLRWLWLVVVVLIIDLGSKYLILQNFALGDTVGLFPSLNLHYARNYGAAFSFLADSGGWQRWFFAGIAIGICVILLVMMYRSKATQKLNNIAYALIIGGALGNLFRPPVARLCCRYDRFLRRQLAFRDVQPCR
;
A
#
# COMPACT_ATOMS: atom_id res chain seq x y z
N MET A 1 31.10 -7.32 17.94
CA MET A 1 30.99 -5.88 18.24
C MET A 1 29.55 -5.43 18.03
N SER A 2 28.76 -5.36 19.10
CA SER A 2 27.37 -4.90 19.06
C SER A 2 27.38 -3.39 18.87
N LYS A 3 27.04 -2.92 17.66
CA LYS A 3 26.85 -1.47 17.45
C LYS A 3 25.61 -1.05 18.25
N PRO A 4 25.65 0.05 19.01
CA PRO A 4 24.46 0.54 19.70
C PRO A 4 23.37 0.83 18.66
N LEU A 5 22.15 0.35 18.92
CA LEU A 5 21.00 0.46 18.00
C LEU A 5 20.75 1.90 17.53
N CYS A 6 21.07 2.87 18.39
CA CYS A 6 20.95 4.31 18.11
C CYS A 6 21.96 4.84 17.08
N SER A 7 23.05 4.13 16.80
CA SER A 7 24.08 4.49 15.81
C SER A 7 23.78 3.94 14.40
N THR A 8 22.95 2.89 14.34
CA THR A 8 22.51 2.24 13.10
C THR A 8 21.21 2.83 12.56
N GLY A 9 20.94 2.62 11.27
CA GLY A 9 19.68 3.04 10.64
C GLY A 9 18.41 2.45 11.28
N LEU A 10 18.53 1.38 12.09
CA LEU A 10 17.45 0.78 12.89
C LEU A 10 16.69 1.78 13.77
N ARG A 11 17.32 2.90 14.16
CA ARG A 11 16.62 3.99 14.84
C ARG A 11 15.38 4.48 14.06
N TRP A 12 15.32 4.31 12.75
CA TRP A 12 14.20 4.75 11.90
C TRP A 12 13.02 3.75 11.85
N LEU A 13 13.08 2.63 12.57
CA LEU A 13 11.98 1.66 12.64
C LEU A 13 10.67 2.27 13.18
N TRP A 14 10.73 3.30 14.02
CA TRP A 14 9.52 3.99 14.47
C TRP A 14 8.74 4.59 13.28
N LEU A 15 9.42 5.00 12.21
CA LEU A 15 8.78 5.57 11.03
C LEU A 15 8.02 4.49 10.24
N VAL A 16 8.52 3.25 10.22
CA VAL A 16 7.79 2.09 9.68
C VAL A 16 6.46 1.91 10.42
N VAL A 17 6.49 2.00 11.75
CA VAL A 17 5.29 1.85 12.59
C VAL A 17 4.28 2.97 12.30
N VAL A 18 4.74 4.22 12.19
CA VAL A 18 3.87 5.36 11.85
C VAL A 18 3.21 5.16 10.49
N VAL A 19 3.98 4.77 9.46
CA VAL A 19 3.45 4.49 8.12
C VAL A 19 2.41 3.38 8.15
N LEU A 20 2.67 2.30 8.91
CA LEU A 20 1.73 1.19 9.07
C LEU A 20 0.42 1.62 9.73
N ILE A 21 0.49 2.42 10.80
CA ILE A 21 -0.71 2.94 11.48
C ILE A 21 -1.53 3.80 10.52
N ILE A 22 -0.87 4.67 9.75
CA ILE A 22 -1.54 5.54 8.77
C ILE A 22 -2.20 4.70 7.66
N ASP A 23 -1.49 3.72 7.08
CA ASP A 23 -2.01 2.89 6.00
C ASP A 23 -3.20 2.02 6.46
N LEU A 24 -3.04 1.30 7.58
CA LEU A 24 -4.07 0.42 8.11
C LEU A 24 -5.27 1.23 8.64
N GLY A 25 -5.01 2.36 9.29
CA GLY A 25 -6.03 3.28 9.78
C GLY A 25 -6.85 3.88 8.65
N SER A 26 -6.20 4.36 7.59
CA SER A 26 -6.88 4.90 6.40
C SER A 26 -7.79 3.85 5.75
N LYS A 27 -7.30 2.60 5.60
CA LYS A 27 -8.11 1.48 5.08
C LYS A 27 -9.30 1.16 5.99
N TYR A 28 -9.10 1.19 7.30
CA TYR A 28 -10.16 0.94 8.28
C TYR A 28 -11.26 2.00 8.22
N LEU A 29 -10.88 3.27 8.17
CA LEU A 29 -11.82 4.39 8.06
C LEU A 29 -12.69 4.27 6.79
N ILE A 30 -12.10 3.92 5.65
CA ILE A 30 -12.87 3.77 4.41
C ILE A 30 -13.90 2.64 4.52
N LEU A 31 -13.53 1.51 5.12
CA LEU A 31 -14.46 0.38 5.27
C LEU A 31 -15.63 0.66 6.20
N GLN A 32 -15.44 1.55 7.18
CA GLN A 32 -16.51 1.92 8.09
C GLN A 32 -17.46 2.97 7.51
N ASN A 33 -16.95 3.82 6.60
CA ASN A 33 -17.69 4.99 6.11
C ASN A 33 -18.18 4.86 4.66
N PHE A 34 -17.73 3.87 3.89
CA PHE A 34 -18.05 3.73 2.47
C PHE A 34 -18.56 2.32 2.14
N ALA A 35 -19.65 2.23 1.37
CA ALA A 35 -20.07 1.01 0.71
C ALA A 35 -19.30 0.81 -0.60
N LEU A 36 -19.17 -0.45 -1.04
CA LEU A 36 -18.42 -0.79 -2.26
C LEU A 36 -19.02 -0.05 -3.47
N GLY A 37 -18.20 0.72 -4.19
CA GLY A 37 -18.64 1.53 -5.33
C GLY A 37 -19.03 2.97 -4.97
N ASP A 38 -19.06 3.35 -3.69
CA ASP A 38 -19.37 4.72 -3.28
C ASP A 38 -18.31 5.71 -3.74
N THR A 39 -18.77 6.91 -4.09
CA THR A 39 -17.92 8.03 -4.51
C THR A 39 -18.28 9.27 -3.70
N VAL A 40 -17.28 9.89 -3.05
CA VAL A 40 -17.45 11.13 -2.28
C VAL A 40 -16.47 12.18 -2.80
N GLY A 41 -16.97 13.37 -3.14
CA GLY A 41 -16.13 14.52 -3.48
C GLY A 41 -15.50 15.13 -2.24
N LEU A 42 -14.16 15.17 -2.18
CA LEU A 42 -13.42 15.94 -1.17
C LEU A 42 -13.20 17.39 -1.59
N PHE A 43 -12.83 17.57 -2.86
CA PHE A 43 -12.58 18.88 -3.47
C PHE A 43 -13.26 18.92 -4.84
N PRO A 44 -13.49 20.11 -5.43
CA PRO A 44 -14.14 20.24 -6.74
C PRO A 44 -13.49 19.38 -7.85
N SER A 45 -12.22 19.04 -7.69
CA SER A 45 -11.43 18.21 -8.62
C SER A 45 -10.94 16.89 -8.03
N LEU A 46 -11.34 16.52 -6.80
CA LEU A 46 -10.86 15.31 -6.12
C LEU A 46 -12.03 14.53 -5.53
N ASN A 47 -12.27 13.36 -6.12
CA ASN A 47 -13.25 12.39 -5.64
C ASN A 47 -12.53 11.18 -5.01
N LEU A 48 -12.96 10.73 -3.83
CA LEU A 48 -12.70 9.37 -3.36
C LEU A 48 -13.68 8.42 -4.01
N HIS A 49 -13.18 7.31 -4.53
CA HIS A 49 -14.01 6.19 -4.96
C HIS A 49 -13.55 4.93 -4.25
N TYR A 50 -14.47 4.19 -3.63
CA TYR A 50 -14.13 2.92 -2.99
C TYR A 50 -14.24 1.75 -3.97
N ALA A 51 -13.09 1.34 -4.49
CA ALA A 51 -12.93 0.14 -5.30
C ALA A 51 -12.10 -0.94 -4.60
N ARG A 52 -12.50 -2.20 -4.75
CA ARG A 52 -11.77 -3.37 -4.26
C ARG A 52 -10.84 -3.90 -5.35
N ASN A 53 -9.52 -3.79 -5.13
CA ASN A 53 -8.52 -4.26 -6.09
C ASN A 53 -7.92 -5.58 -5.63
N TYR A 54 -8.37 -6.69 -6.22
CA TYR A 54 -7.88 -8.03 -5.91
C TYR A 54 -6.44 -8.32 -6.40
N GLY A 55 -5.70 -7.32 -6.88
CA GLY A 55 -4.37 -7.50 -7.46
C GLY A 55 -4.38 -7.74 -8.96
N ALA A 56 -5.39 -7.22 -9.67
CA ALA A 56 -5.63 -7.44 -11.10
C ALA A 56 -4.56 -6.84 -12.05
N ALA A 57 -3.55 -6.15 -11.52
CA ALA A 57 -2.42 -5.69 -12.36
C ALA A 57 -1.64 -6.86 -13.00
N PHE A 58 -1.76 -8.06 -12.42
CA PHE A 58 -1.24 -9.31 -12.98
C PHE A 58 -2.38 -10.29 -13.30
N SER A 59 -3.53 -9.83 -13.78
CA SER A 59 -4.66 -10.72 -14.12
C SER A 59 -4.29 -11.83 -15.10
N PHE A 60 -3.25 -11.66 -15.92
CA PHE A 60 -2.73 -12.74 -16.79
C PHE A 60 -2.20 -13.97 -16.01
N LEU A 61 -1.77 -13.76 -14.76
CA LEU A 61 -1.38 -14.82 -13.84
C LEU A 61 -2.60 -15.31 -13.04
N ALA A 62 -3.53 -14.41 -12.67
CA ALA A 62 -4.61 -14.68 -11.71
C ALA A 62 -5.48 -15.93 -11.99
N ASP A 63 -5.56 -16.39 -13.24
CA ASP A 63 -6.32 -17.60 -13.63
C ASP A 63 -5.75 -18.91 -13.07
N SER A 64 -4.54 -18.93 -12.51
CA SER A 64 -3.88 -20.18 -12.09
C SER A 64 -4.08 -20.57 -10.62
N GLY A 65 -5.24 -20.30 -10.01
CA GLY A 65 -5.60 -20.91 -8.71
C GLY A 65 -5.05 -20.23 -7.45
N GLY A 66 -4.75 -18.91 -7.49
CA GLY A 66 -4.55 -18.10 -6.29
C GLY A 66 -3.19 -18.22 -5.57
N TRP A 67 -2.29 -19.12 -6.00
CA TRP A 67 -0.94 -19.25 -5.44
C TRP A 67 -0.07 -17.99 -5.62
N GLN A 68 -0.33 -17.19 -6.65
CA GLN A 68 0.44 -15.98 -6.93
C GLN A 68 0.39 -14.97 -5.81
N ARG A 69 -0.72 -14.93 -5.06
CA ARG A 69 -0.83 -14.06 -3.89
C ARG A 69 0.27 -14.36 -2.88
N TRP A 70 0.52 -15.64 -2.62
CA TRP A 70 1.56 -16.10 -1.71
C TRP A 70 2.96 -15.91 -2.31
N PHE A 71 3.11 -16.06 -3.63
CA PHE A 71 4.36 -15.77 -4.33
C PHE A 71 4.77 -14.29 -4.21
N PHE A 72 3.87 -13.35 -4.54
CA PHE A 72 4.14 -11.92 -4.41
C PHE A 72 4.29 -11.48 -2.95
N ALA A 73 3.55 -12.10 -2.03
CA ALA A 73 3.78 -11.93 -0.60
C ALA A 73 5.21 -12.34 -0.21
N GLY A 74 5.69 -13.49 -0.69
CA GLY A 74 7.06 -13.96 -0.47
C GLY A 74 8.11 -12.99 -1.00
N ILE A 75 7.93 -12.48 -2.22
CA ILE A 75 8.83 -11.46 -2.80
C ILE A 75 8.82 -10.18 -1.94
N ALA A 76 7.64 -9.69 -1.55
CA ALA A 76 7.52 -8.49 -0.72
C ALA A 76 8.23 -8.66 0.63
N ILE A 77 8.09 -9.82 1.27
CA ILE A 77 8.82 -10.14 2.51
C ILE A 77 10.33 -10.16 2.25
N GLY A 78 10.78 -10.80 1.16
CA GLY A 78 12.20 -10.84 0.79
C GLY A 78 12.80 -9.45 0.60
N ILE A 79 12.09 -8.55 -0.10
CA ILE A 79 12.50 -7.15 -0.27
C ILE A 79 12.56 -6.43 1.09
N CYS A 80 11.56 -6.63 1.96
CA CYS A 80 11.56 -6.04 3.31
C CYS A 80 12.79 -6.48 4.12
N VAL A 81 13.15 -7.77 4.07
CA VAL A 81 14.33 -8.31 4.76
C VAL A 81 15.62 -7.70 4.21
N ILE A 82 15.76 -7.62 2.88
CA ILE A 82 16.95 -7.00 2.25
C ILE A 82 17.08 -5.54 2.70
N LEU A 83 15.99 -4.78 2.67
CA LEU A 83 15.99 -3.37 3.08
C LEU A 83 16.27 -3.21 4.58
N LEU A 84 15.77 -4.11 5.44
CA LEU A 84 16.12 -4.13 6.87
C LEU A 84 17.61 -4.37 7.09
N VAL A 85 18.22 -5.31 6.35
CA VAL A 85 19.66 -5.57 6.43
C VAL A 85 20.45 -4.38 5.92
N MET A 86 20.04 -3.75 4.82
CA MET A 86 20.67 -2.53 4.31
C MET A 86 20.57 -1.38 5.32
N MET A 87 19.41 -1.22 5.96
CA MET A 87 19.20 -0.21 6.99
C MET A 87 20.06 -0.48 8.24
N TYR A 88 20.24 -1.74 8.62
CA TYR A 88 21.15 -2.12 9.71
C TYR A 88 22.62 -1.83 9.38
N ARG A 89 23.05 -2.06 8.14
CA ARG A 89 24.42 -1.77 7.69
C ARG A 89 24.68 -0.27 7.50
N SER A 90 23.63 0.52 7.28
CA SER A 90 23.73 1.97 7.11
C SER A 90 23.92 2.73 8.44
N LYS A 91 24.63 3.86 8.38
CA LYS A 91 24.80 4.77 9.52
C LYS A 91 23.51 5.55 9.76
N ALA A 92 23.18 5.84 11.03
CA ALA A 92 22.02 6.65 11.39
C ALA A 92 22.04 8.07 10.78
N THR A 93 23.22 8.58 10.41
CA THR A 93 23.41 9.90 9.79
C THR A 93 22.88 9.97 8.35
N GLN A 94 22.74 8.85 7.65
CA GLN A 94 22.15 8.81 6.30
C GLN A 94 20.62 8.84 6.37
N LYS A 95 20.07 9.97 6.83
CA LYS A 95 18.64 10.14 7.14
C LYS A 95 17.74 9.81 5.94
N LEU A 96 18.05 10.34 4.75
CA LEU A 96 17.24 10.14 3.55
C LEU A 96 17.11 8.67 3.16
N ASN A 97 18.21 7.91 3.16
CA ASN A 97 18.19 6.49 2.82
C ASN A 97 17.35 5.69 3.83
N ASN A 98 17.54 5.95 5.13
CA ASN A 98 16.80 5.24 6.16
C ASN A 98 15.30 5.59 6.17
N ILE A 99 14.94 6.85 5.86
CA ILE A 99 13.55 7.25 5.67
C ILE A 99 12.95 6.53 4.46
N ALA A 100 13.65 6.49 3.32
CA ALA A 100 13.19 5.79 2.12
C ALA A 100 12.97 4.29 2.40
N TYR A 101 13.92 3.63 3.07
CA TYR A 101 13.76 2.23 3.47
C TYR A 101 12.55 2.04 4.39
N ALA A 102 12.37 2.90 5.39
CA ALA A 102 11.25 2.81 6.31
C ALA A 102 9.89 3.00 5.63
N LEU A 103 9.78 3.95 4.67
CA LEU A 103 8.57 4.16 3.87
C LEU A 103 8.24 2.93 3.00
N ILE A 104 9.25 2.36 2.33
CA ILE A 104 9.07 1.18 1.46
C ILE A 104 8.65 -0.04 2.30
N ILE A 105 9.32 -0.30 3.42
CA ILE A 105 9.00 -1.41 4.33
C ILE A 105 7.59 -1.24 4.90
N GLY A 106 7.24 -0.04 5.39
CA GLY A 106 5.92 0.25 5.95
C GLY A 106 4.79 0.03 4.93
N GLY A 107 4.97 0.53 3.70
CA GLY A 107 3.99 0.34 2.62
C GLY A 107 3.85 -1.11 2.17
N ALA A 108 4.97 -1.85 2.07
CA ALA A 108 4.95 -3.26 1.70
C ALA A 108 4.25 -4.12 2.76
N LEU A 109 4.54 -3.89 4.04
CA LEU A 109 3.89 -4.59 5.15
C LEU A 109 2.39 -4.24 5.23
N GLY A 110 2.00 -2.98 5.07
CA GLY A 110 0.58 -2.57 5.11
C GLY A 110 -0.27 -3.22 4.01
N ASN A 111 0.33 -3.45 2.84
CA ASN A 111 -0.30 -4.20 1.74
C ASN A 111 -0.32 -5.71 1.97
N LEU A 112 0.64 -6.25 2.70
CA LEU A 112 0.71 -7.67 3.05
C LEU A 112 -0.30 -8.04 4.14
N PHE A 113 -0.41 -7.24 5.20
CA PHE A 113 -1.27 -7.50 6.35
C PHE A 113 -2.77 -7.41 6.04
N ARG A 114 -3.18 -6.58 5.06
CA ARG A 114 -4.59 -6.42 4.71
C ARG A 114 -4.83 -6.48 3.19
N PRO A 115 -5.26 -7.62 2.63
CA PRO A 115 -5.72 -7.71 1.25
C PRO A 115 -7.13 -7.06 1.10
N PRO A 116 -7.65 -6.99 -0.13
CA PRO A 116 -7.80 -5.78 -0.92
C PRO A 116 -8.81 -4.77 -0.37
N VAL A 117 -8.36 -3.54 -0.07
CA VAL A 117 -9.23 -2.44 0.32
C VAL A 117 -8.72 -1.12 -0.24
N ALA A 118 -9.63 -0.44 -0.93
CA ALA A 118 -9.65 0.96 -1.28
C ALA A 118 -8.34 1.51 -1.88
N ARG A 119 -8.23 1.47 -3.20
CA ARG A 119 -7.54 2.59 -3.83
C ARG A 119 -8.46 3.78 -3.72
N LEU A 120 -8.06 4.79 -2.95
CA LEU A 120 -8.49 6.15 -3.25
C LEU A 120 -7.98 6.46 -4.65
N CYS A 121 -8.85 6.36 -5.65
CA CYS A 121 -8.53 6.89 -6.96
C CYS A 121 -8.93 8.37 -6.94
N CYS A 122 -7.97 9.27 -6.68
CA CYS A 122 -8.16 10.69 -6.91
C CYS A 122 -8.40 10.91 -8.40
N ARG A 123 -9.66 10.96 -8.81
CA ARG A 123 -10.03 11.26 -10.19
C ARG A 123 -10.12 12.77 -10.35
N TYR A 124 -9.21 13.33 -11.17
CA TYR A 124 -9.23 14.72 -11.60
C TYR A 124 -10.34 14.90 -12.61
N ASP A 125 -11.51 15.34 -12.13
CA ASP A 125 -12.67 15.54 -13.00
C ASP A 125 -12.59 16.92 -13.65
N ARG A 126 -11.85 17.01 -14.76
CA ARG A 126 -11.96 18.15 -15.66
C ARG A 126 -12.93 17.78 -16.77
N PHE A 127 -14.22 18.06 -16.50
CA PHE A 127 -15.23 18.51 -17.46
C PHE A 127 -14.94 18.16 -18.93
N LEU A 128 -15.14 16.89 -19.34
CA LEU A 128 -15.67 16.50 -20.66
C LEU A 128 -15.69 14.97 -20.80
N ARG A 129 -16.88 14.41 -21.11
CA ARG A 129 -17.13 13.22 -21.94
C ARG A 129 -16.32 11.95 -21.61
N ARG A 130 -16.91 10.80 -21.32
CA ARG A 130 -18.04 10.14 -21.99
C ARG A 130 -18.32 8.89 -21.14
N GLN A 131 -19.59 8.51 -21.08
CA GLN A 131 -20.01 7.17 -20.67
C GLN A 131 -19.17 6.11 -21.38
N LEU A 132 -18.75 5.07 -20.62
CA LEU A 132 -18.07 3.81 -20.99
C LEU A 132 -16.79 3.63 -20.16
N ALA A 133 -16.70 2.49 -19.47
CA ALA A 133 -15.54 1.94 -18.72
C ALA A 133 -15.58 1.99 -17.18
N PHE A 134 -16.75 2.03 -16.52
CA PHE A 134 -16.86 1.55 -15.11
C PHE A 134 -18.23 0.91 -14.79
N ARG A 135 -18.91 0.36 -15.81
CA ARG A 135 -20.17 -0.38 -15.61
C ARG A 135 -19.98 -1.89 -15.36
N ASP A 136 -18.74 -2.36 -15.27
CA ASP A 136 -18.42 -3.78 -15.05
C ASP A 136 -17.64 -4.01 -13.74
N VAL A 137 -18.15 -3.47 -12.63
CA VAL A 137 -17.88 -4.10 -11.32
C VAL A 137 -18.98 -5.13 -11.14
N GLN A 138 -18.79 -6.30 -11.75
CA GLN A 138 -19.61 -7.49 -11.53
C GLN A 138 -19.69 -7.78 -10.02
N PRO A 139 -20.88 -8.01 -9.44
CA PRO A 139 -20.98 -8.65 -8.15
C PRO A 139 -20.50 -10.09 -8.31
N CYS A 140 -19.39 -10.46 -7.65
CA CYS A 140 -19.03 -11.86 -7.51
C CYS A 140 -20.20 -12.59 -6.84
N ARG A 141 -20.89 -13.43 -7.62
CA ARG A 141 -21.69 -14.53 -7.12
C ARG A 141 -20.79 -15.75 -6.98
#